data_AF-A0AAT9K2B0-F1
#
_entry.id   AF-A0AAT9K2B0-F1
#
_cell.length_a   1.000
_cell.length_b   1.000
_cell.length_c   1.000
_cell.angle_alpha   90.00
_cell.angle_beta   90.00
_cell.angle_gamma   90.00
#
_symmetry.space_group_name_H-M   'P 1'
#
loop_
_entity.id
_entity.type
_entity.pdbx_description
1 polymer ?
#
loop_
_entity_poly.entity_id
_entity_poly.type
_entity_poly.pdbx_seq_one_letter_code
_entity_poly.pdbx_strand_id
1 'polypeptide(L)'
;MPFHQLESAIADLLLTVRCLGQASAIALRVTMEKQQFWLGCAVWAFRDWVGSFYPAGTGSDAFLRRYGERLTAVEGNTTFYSIPSTETVHRWRQETPEGFRFCLKLPRSLSHAGSLVAQIEAAAAFRRQMEPLGDRLGPAFLQLPPRYGPGEIRDLAQFLAAWPVDQWPLAVEPRHPEWFQPQPRQSLNRLLQRYGCRRVLLDTRPLYDGTDDPQATSDRRKPKLPLHSDVIGDYAFVRFISHPNRDRNLNYLAEWQERLRQWFEQGTTVYFFVHCPQEIYSPATAIAFQQQLEKAGIAVPPLPTPPAPAQQQLILFS
;
A
#
# COMPACT_ATOMS: atom_id res chain seq x y z
N MET A 1 35.52 -12.27 -52.97
CA MET A 1 34.48 -11.36 -52.44
C MET A 1 35.18 -10.09 -51.97
N PRO A 2 34.74 -8.90 -52.38
CA PRO A 2 35.49 -7.68 -52.13
C PRO A 2 35.31 -7.20 -50.67
N PHE A 3 36.38 -6.70 -50.08
CA PHE A 3 36.52 -6.21 -48.69
C PHE A 3 35.36 -5.30 -48.24
N HIS A 4 34.79 -4.53 -49.18
CA HIS A 4 33.68 -3.60 -48.97
C HIS A 4 32.35 -4.27 -48.59
N GLN A 5 32.12 -5.54 -48.96
CA GLN A 5 30.91 -6.28 -48.55
C GLN A 5 31.03 -6.80 -47.11
N LEU A 6 32.25 -7.02 -46.62
CA LEU A 6 32.51 -7.50 -45.26
C LEU A 6 32.35 -6.37 -44.23
N GLU A 7 32.80 -5.15 -44.55
CA GLU A 7 32.63 -3.97 -43.69
C GLU A 7 31.17 -3.56 -43.52
N SER A 8 30.37 -3.63 -44.61
CA SER A 8 28.92 -3.38 -44.55
C SER A 8 28.21 -4.41 -43.66
N ALA A 9 28.55 -5.70 -43.80
CA ALA A 9 27.94 -6.75 -43.00
C ALA A 9 28.31 -6.65 -41.51
N ILE A 10 29.54 -6.22 -41.18
CA ILE A 10 29.98 -5.98 -39.80
C ILE A 10 29.29 -4.75 -39.21
N ALA A 11 29.13 -3.67 -39.98
CA ALA A 11 28.39 -2.47 -39.55
C ALA A 11 26.91 -2.79 -39.29
N ASP A 12 26.27 -3.57 -40.14
CA ASP A 12 24.87 -4.00 -39.96
C ASP A 12 24.72 -4.96 -38.77
N LEU A 13 25.69 -5.85 -38.53
CA LEU A 13 25.68 -6.73 -37.36
C LEU A 13 25.88 -5.92 -36.07
N LEU A 14 26.79 -4.93 -36.06
CA LEU A 14 27.02 -4.05 -34.91
C LEU A 14 25.83 -3.11 -34.64
N LEU A 15 25.14 -2.65 -35.70
CA LEU A 15 23.92 -1.86 -35.59
C LEU A 15 22.77 -2.72 -35.06
N THR A 16 22.66 -3.97 -35.54
CA THR A 16 21.66 -4.94 -35.06
C THR A 16 21.92 -5.33 -33.60
N VAL A 17 23.17 -5.56 -33.19
CA VAL A 17 23.54 -5.83 -31.79
C VAL A 17 23.34 -4.60 -30.90
N ARG A 18 23.60 -3.37 -31.38
CA ARG A 18 23.27 -2.13 -30.67
C ARG A 18 21.76 -1.91 -30.57
N CYS A 19 20.98 -2.18 -31.62
CA CYS A 19 19.52 -2.10 -31.61
C CYS A 19 18.90 -3.18 -30.74
N LEU A 20 19.43 -4.40 -30.70
CA LEU A 20 19.02 -5.46 -29.78
C LEU A 20 19.40 -5.13 -28.33
N GLY A 21 20.57 -4.53 -28.10
CA GLY A 21 20.99 -4.06 -26.79
C GLY A 21 20.18 -2.87 -26.28
N GLN A 22 19.82 -1.93 -27.16
CA GLN A 22 18.93 -0.81 -26.85
C GLN A 22 17.47 -1.25 -26.72
N ALA A 23 16.97 -2.15 -27.57
CA ALA A 23 15.62 -2.70 -27.46
C ALA A 23 15.48 -3.59 -26.23
N SER A 24 16.52 -4.33 -25.82
CA SER A 24 16.54 -5.09 -24.56
C SER A 24 16.66 -4.16 -23.35
N ALA A 25 17.46 -3.08 -23.41
CA ALA A 25 17.54 -2.07 -22.34
C ALA A 25 16.30 -1.16 -22.27
N ILE A 26 15.61 -0.91 -23.39
CA ILE A 26 14.33 -0.21 -23.48
C ILE A 26 13.21 -1.16 -23.05
N ALA A 27 13.22 -2.43 -23.42
CA ALA A 27 12.29 -3.43 -22.90
C ALA A 27 12.50 -3.64 -21.40
N LEU A 28 13.74 -3.70 -20.90
CA LEU A 28 14.07 -3.68 -19.48
C LEU A 28 13.66 -2.36 -18.82
N ARG A 29 13.86 -1.19 -19.45
CA ARG A 29 13.38 0.11 -18.91
C ARG A 29 11.85 0.22 -18.91
N VAL A 30 11.18 -0.29 -19.94
CA VAL A 30 9.71 -0.29 -20.10
C VAL A 30 9.07 -1.37 -19.21
N THR A 31 9.78 -2.46 -18.90
CA THR A 31 9.36 -3.43 -17.87
C THR A 31 9.72 -2.99 -16.45
N MET A 32 10.74 -2.13 -16.27
CA MET A 32 11.09 -1.49 -14.99
C MET A 32 10.24 -0.25 -14.68
N GLU A 33 9.66 0.42 -15.69
CA GLU A 33 8.71 1.52 -15.53
C GLU A 33 7.26 1.01 -15.55
N LYS A 34 6.89 0.35 -14.45
CA LYS A 34 5.81 0.79 -13.57
C LYS A 34 5.98 -0.05 -12.32
N GLN A 35 6.43 0.55 -11.22
CA GLN A 35 6.19 -0.07 -9.92
C GLN A 35 4.66 -0.29 -9.83
N GLN A 36 4.21 -1.53 -9.95
CA GLN A 36 2.79 -1.90 -9.88
C GLN A 36 2.47 -2.53 -8.52
N PHE A 37 3.43 -2.55 -7.59
CA PHE A 37 3.26 -3.15 -6.29
C PHE A 37 3.94 -2.32 -5.21
N TRP A 38 3.16 -1.92 -4.23
CA TRP A 38 3.62 -1.29 -3.01
C TRP A 38 3.21 -2.14 -1.82
N LEU A 39 4.18 -2.43 -0.95
CA LEU A 39 4.00 -3.29 0.21
C LEU A 39 4.31 -2.52 1.47
N GLY A 40 3.45 -2.66 2.47
CA GLY A 40 3.59 -1.97 3.73
C GLY A 40 2.86 -2.60 4.90
N CYS A 41 2.98 -1.95 6.04
CA CYS A 41 2.24 -2.20 7.26
C CYS A 41 1.29 -1.03 7.58
N ALA A 42 0.47 -1.22 8.59
CA ALA A 42 -0.50 -0.24 9.10
C ALA A 42 0.09 0.91 9.92
N VAL A 43 1.35 0.78 10.34
CA VAL A 43 2.10 1.77 11.10
C VAL A 43 3.57 1.70 10.72
N TRP A 44 4.33 2.73 11.08
CA TRP A 44 5.80 2.71 11.06
C TRP A 44 6.38 2.93 12.46
N ALA A 45 5.71 3.70 13.32
CA ALA A 45 6.24 4.05 14.64
C ALA A 45 5.81 3.02 15.71
N PHE A 46 6.44 1.84 15.73
CA PHE A 46 6.18 0.80 16.72
C PHE A 46 7.48 0.37 17.41
N ARG A 47 7.57 0.59 18.73
CA ARG A 47 8.82 0.42 19.51
C ARG A 47 9.29 -1.03 19.56
N ASP A 48 8.38 -1.99 19.66
CA ASP A 48 8.75 -3.40 19.86
C ASP A 48 9.34 -4.03 18.59
N TRP A 49 9.31 -3.30 17.45
CA TRP A 49 10.07 -3.66 16.26
C TRP A 49 11.58 -3.43 16.40
N VAL A 50 12.06 -2.73 17.43
CA VAL A 50 13.51 -2.57 17.68
C VAL A 50 14.15 -3.91 18.04
N GLY A 51 15.18 -4.29 17.29
CA GLY A 51 15.89 -5.56 17.41
C GLY A 51 15.35 -6.67 16.50
N SER A 52 14.07 -6.61 16.08
CA SER A 52 13.45 -7.60 15.21
C SER A 52 13.29 -7.13 13.77
N PHE A 53 12.76 -5.92 13.58
CA PHE A 53 12.60 -5.28 12.28
C PHE A 53 13.48 -4.03 12.16
N TYR A 54 13.63 -3.22 13.20
CA TYR A 54 14.61 -2.12 13.23
C TYR A 54 15.93 -2.58 13.85
N PRO A 55 17.08 -1.97 13.46
CA PRO A 55 18.35 -2.23 14.14
C PRO A 55 18.24 -1.99 15.65
N ALA A 56 18.98 -2.77 16.45
CA ALA A 56 19.08 -2.54 17.88
C ALA A 56 19.54 -1.10 18.18
N GLY A 57 18.96 -0.47 19.20
CA GLY A 57 19.26 0.92 19.57
C GLY A 57 18.62 1.99 18.69
N THR A 58 17.74 1.63 17.74
CA THR A 58 17.01 2.62 16.93
C THR A 58 16.12 3.51 17.79
N GLY A 59 16.38 4.82 17.76
CA GLY A 59 15.54 5.85 18.38
C GLY A 59 14.23 6.07 17.62
N SER A 60 13.21 6.59 18.32
CA SER A 60 11.87 6.80 17.75
C SER A 60 11.84 7.83 16.61
N ASP A 61 12.77 8.77 16.62
CA ASP A 61 12.99 9.77 15.56
C ASP A 61 13.47 9.13 14.25
N ALA A 62 14.12 7.97 14.30
CA ALA A 62 14.60 7.26 13.13
C ALA A 62 13.61 6.22 12.56
N PHE A 63 12.47 5.95 13.23
CA PHE A 63 11.56 4.88 12.82
C PHE A 63 11.05 5.00 11.39
N LEU A 64 10.63 6.18 10.95
CA LEU A 64 10.12 6.35 9.59
C LEU A 64 11.22 6.09 8.54
N ARG A 65 12.43 6.59 8.77
CA ARG A 65 13.58 6.33 7.91
C ARG A 65 13.90 4.83 7.84
N ARG A 66 14.01 4.17 9.00
CA ARG A 66 14.31 2.73 9.08
C ARG A 66 13.19 1.85 8.50
N TYR A 67 11.97 2.34 8.51
CA TYR A 67 10.83 1.69 7.86
C TYR A 67 10.94 1.81 6.33
N GLY A 68 11.20 3.02 5.81
CA GLY A 68 11.36 3.26 4.37
C GLY A 68 12.57 2.54 3.76
N GLU A 69 13.57 2.19 4.56
CA GLU A 69 14.71 1.35 4.15
C GLU A 69 14.36 -0.13 3.97
N ARG A 70 13.11 -0.56 4.24
CA ARG A 70 12.71 -1.97 4.19
C ARG A 70 11.37 -2.24 3.50
N LEU A 71 10.46 -1.27 3.50
CA LEU A 71 9.14 -1.37 2.88
C LEU A 71 8.89 -0.16 1.98
N THR A 72 8.06 -0.35 0.95
CA THR A 72 7.86 0.66 -0.10
C THR A 72 6.64 1.54 0.14
N ALA A 73 5.75 1.18 1.07
CA ALA A 73 4.61 2.00 1.42
C ALA A 73 4.19 1.84 2.88
N VAL A 74 3.32 2.73 3.33
CA VAL A 74 2.65 2.62 4.63
C VAL A 74 1.18 2.96 4.51
N GLU A 75 0.32 2.15 5.13
CA GLU A 75 -1.07 2.48 5.40
C GLU A 75 -1.05 3.46 6.57
N GLY A 76 -0.95 4.76 6.29
CA GLY A 76 -0.73 5.80 7.29
C GLY A 76 -1.95 6.00 8.18
N ASN A 77 -2.09 5.19 9.23
CA ASN A 77 -3.18 5.31 10.21
C ASN A 77 -2.98 6.47 11.20
N THR A 78 -1.79 7.06 11.27
CA THR A 78 -1.48 8.18 12.19
C THR A 78 -2.40 9.37 11.93
N THR A 79 -2.65 9.71 10.66
CA THR A 79 -3.54 10.81 10.24
C THR A 79 -5.00 10.59 10.63
N PHE A 80 -5.39 9.36 10.92
CA PHE A 80 -6.73 9.06 11.43
C PHE A 80 -6.97 9.68 12.81
N TYR A 81 -5.93 9.74 13.64
CA TYR A 81 -6.02 10.19 15.03
C TYR A 81 -5.60 11.66 15.19
N SER A 82 -4.65 12.13 14.39
CA SER A 82 -4.18 13.51 14.44
C SER A 82 -3.69 13.98 13.08
N ILE A 83 -4.08 15.20 12.69
CA ILE A 83 -3.54 15.84 11.48
C ILE A 83 -2.14 16.37 11.83
N PRO A 84 -1.08 15.93 11.14
CA PRO A 84 0.28 16.38 11.45
C PRO A 84 0.50 17.82 11.00
N SER A 85 1.44 18.51 11.64
CA SER A 85 1.87 19.85 11.23
C SER A 85 2.59 19.84 9.89
N THR A 86 2.71 21.01 9.24
CA THR A 86 3.34 21.13 7.92
C THR A 86 4.81 20.70 7.98
N GLU A 87 5.51 21.06 9.05
CA GLU A 87 6.90 20.68 9.33
C GLU A 87 7.02 19.16 9.46
N THR A 88 6.05 18.51 10.11
CA THR A 88 6.03 17.05 10.23
C THR A 88 5.86 16.39 8.87
N VAL A 89 4.98 16.92 8.01
CA VAL A 89 4.77 16.42 6.64
C VAL A 89 6.03 16.58 5.78
N HIS A 90 6.71 17.74 5.86
CA HIS A 90 7.99 17.95 5.17
C HIS A 90 9.05 16.96 5.65
N ARG A 91 9.14 16.73 6.97
CA ARG A 91 10.05 15.74 7.53
C ARG A 91 9.76 14.33 7.03
N TRP A 92 8.47 13.93 6.96
CA TRP A 92 8.10 12.61 6.43
C TRP A 92 8.59 12.39 4.98
N ARG A 93 8.49 13.43 4.14
CA ARG A 93 9.04 13.39 2.78
C ARG A 93 10.56 13.22 2.79
N GLN A 94 11.27 13.97 3.64
CA GLN A 94 12.75 13.93 3.73
C GLN A 94 13.27 12.61 4.29
N GLU A 95 12.55 11.96 5.19
CA GLU A 95 12.98 10.73 5.86
C GLU A 95 12.72 9.46 5.04
N THR A 96 11.93 9.55 3.96
CA THR A 96 11.60 8.38 3.13
C THR A 96 12.34 8.41 1.79
N PRO A 97 12.66 7.26 1.19
CA PRO A 97 13.33 7.19 -0.11
C PRO A 97 12.38 7.47 -1.27
N GLU A 98 12.95 7.83 -2.43
CA GLU A 98 12.19 8.00 -3.67
C GLU A 98 11.38 6.73 -4.00
N GLY A 99 10.19 6.90 -4.56
CA GLY A 99 9.27 5.78 -4.82
C GLY A 99 8.46 5.31 -3.61
N PHE A 100 8.79 5.72 -2.37
CA PHE A 100 7.99 5.41 -1.20
C PHE A 100 6.58 6.02 -1.30
N ARG A 101 5.56 5.34 -0.78
CA ARG A 101 4.16 5.82 -0.82
C ARG A 101 3.50 5.85 0.55
N PHE A 102 2.98 7.02 0.92
CA PHE A 102 2.07 7.20 2.03
C PHE A 102 0.63 7.04 1.54
N CYS A 103 -0.02 5.96 1.96
CA CYS A 103 -1.45 5.75 1.74
C CYS A 103 -2.21 6.18 2.99
N LEU A 104 -2.49 7.48 3.08
CA LEU A 104 -2.98 8.10 4.32
C LEU A 104 -4.46 7.86 4.52
N LYS A 105 -4.82 7.51 5.77
CA LYS A 105 -6.22 7.43 6.17
C LYS A 105 -6.78 8.83 6.37
N LEU A 106 -7.97 9.11 5.84
CA LEU A 106 -8.65 10.37 6.14
C LEU A 106 -8.92 10.48 7.66
N PRO A 107 -8.75 11.65 8.28
CA PRO A 107 -8.95 11.83 9.72
C PRO A 107 -10.30 11.32 10.22
N ARG A 108 -10.32 10.81 11.47
CA ARG A 108 -11.55 10.35 12.13
C ARG A 108 -12.57 11.49 12.29
N SER A 109 -12.09 12.70 12.57
CA SER A 109 -12.92 13.90 12.65
C SER A 109 -13.67 14.22 11.36
N LEU A 110 -13.21 13.72 10.20
CA LEU A 110 -13.92 13.86 8.93
C LEU A 110 -14.82 12.65 8.69
N SER A 111 -14.23 11.47 8.71
CA SER A 111 -14.90 10.24 8.29
C SER A 111 -15.96 9.72 9.27
N HIS A 112 -15.88 10.13 10.54
CA HIS A 112 -16.74 9.62 11.62
C HIS A 112 -17.53 10.73 12.34
N ALA A 113 -17.60 11.95 11.80
CA ALA A 113 -18.33 13.06 12.42
C ALA A 113 -19.80 13.20 11.99
N GLY A 114 -20.30 12.33 11.11
CA GLY A 114 -21.68 12.39 10.60
C GLY A 114 -21.69 12.49 9.09
N SER A 115 -22.41 13.47 8.54
CA SER A 115 -22.48 13.75 7.10
C SER A 115 -21.10 14.06 6.53
N LEU A 116 -20.72 13.38 5.45
CA LEU A 116 -19.47 13.65 4.73
C LEU A 116 -19.55 14.95 3.94
N VAL A 117 -20.74 15.34 3.48
CA VAL A 117 -20.93 16.63 2.77
C VAL A 117 -20.50 17.81 3.65
N ALA A 118 -20.84 17.78 4.94
CA ALA A 118 -20.41 18.79 5.90
C ALA A 118 -18.89 18.82 6.12
N GLN A 119 -18.16 17.80 5.66
CA GLN A 119 -16.71 17.64 5.86
C GLN A 119 -15.89 17.91 4.59
N ILE A 120 -16.51 18.32 3.48
CA ILE A 120 -15.81 18.58 2.20
C ILE A 120 -14.69 19.61 2.37
N GLU A 121 -14.96 20.75 3.01
CA GLU A 121 -13.95 21.80 3.22
C GLU A 121 -12.81 21.33 4.13
N ALA A 122 -13.13 20.59 5.17
CA ALA A 122 -12.15 20.07 6.10
C ALA A 122 -11.29 18.94 5.45
N ALA A 123 -11.87 18.16 4.53
CA ALA A 123 -11.15 17.21 3.68
C ALA A 123 -10.24 17.91 2.68
N ALA A 124 -10.68 19.03 2.09
CA ALA A 124 -9.84 19.86 1.23
C ALA A 124 -8.67 20.50 2.00
N ALA A 125 -8.90 20.92 3.25
CA ALA A 125 -7.85 21.43 4.12
C ALA A 125 -6.83 20.34 4.48
N PHE A 126 -7.28 19.14 4.85
CA PHE A 126 -6.40 17.99 5.06
C PHE A 126 -5.58 17.67 3.81
N ARG A 127 -6.18 17.77 2.63
CA ARG A 127 -5.47 17.56 1.37
C ARG A 127 -4.31 18.54 1.19
N ARG A 128 -4.57 19.84 1.32
CA ARG A 128 -3.53 20.89 1.21
C ARG A 128 -2.42 20.68 2.24
N GLN A 129 -2.77 20.23 3.45
CA GLN A 129 -1.81 19.94 4.51
C GLN A 129 -0.83 18.82 4.12
N MET A 130 -1.27 17.83 3.34
CA MET A 130 -0.45 16.68 2.92
C MET A 130 0.22 16.86 1.55
N GLU A 131 -0.16 17.89 0.78
CA GLU A 131 0.41 18.23 -0.52
C GLU A 131 1.96 18.28 -0.53
N PRO A 132 2.65 18.74 0.54
CA PRO A 132 4.10 18.70 0.59
C PRO A 132 4.73 17.29 0.47
N LEU A 133 3.98 16.20 0.65
CA LEU A 133 4.46 14.85 0.37
C LEU A 133 4.70 14.61 -1.12
N GLY A 134 4.10 15.39 -2.03
CA GLY A 134 4.33 15.35 -3.47
C GLY A 134 4.21 13.95 -4.07
N ASP A 135 5.24 13.51 -4.80
CA ASP A 135 5.32 12.17 -5.40
C ASP A 135 5.24 11.02 -4.39
N ARG A 136 5.35 11.28 -3.08
CA ARG A 136 5.19 10.26 -2.03
C ARG A 136 3.74 10.01 -1.63
N LEU A 137 2.79 10.76 -2.18
CA LEU A 137 1.37 10.46 -1.99
C LEU A 137 0.99 9.19 -2.76
N GLY A 138 0.63 8.14 -2.03
CA GLY A 138 -0.16 7.03 -2.56
C GLY A 138 -1.66 7.33 -2.41
N PRO A 139 -2.54 6.42 -2.85
CA PRO A 139 -3.97 6.59 -2.66
C PRO A 139 -4.32 6.86 -1.20
N ALA A 140 -5.08 7.92 -0.94
CA ALA A 140 -5.73 8.10 0.34
C ALA A 140 -6.80 7.02 0.53
N PHE A 141 -7.23 6.80 1.77
CA PHE A 141 -8.39 5.97 2.01
C PHE A 141 -9.37 6.53 3.04
N LEU A 142 -10.66 6.47 2.67
CA LEU A 142 -11.80 6.86 3.49
C LEU A 142 -12.43 5.61 4.09
N GLN A 143 -12.15 5.36 5.37
CA GLN A 143 -12.88 4.35 6.13
C GLN A 143 -14.18 4.92 6.66
N LEU A 144 -15.30 4.36 6.22
CA LEU A 144 -16.63 4.71 6.71
C LEU A 144 -16.90 3.97 8.04
N PRO A 145 -17.60 4.58 9.01
CA PRO A 145 -17.94 3.89 10.25
C PRO A 145 -18.98 2.79 10.02
N PRO A 146 -19.12 1.82 10.95
CA PRO A 146 -20.08 0.73 10.82
C PRO A 146 -21.55 1.19 10.78
N ARG A 147 -21.85 2.42 11.23
CA ARG A 147 -23.19 3.02 11.16
C ARG A 147 -23.50 3.69 9.80
N TYR A 148 -22.50 3.88 8.94
CA TYR A 148 -22.67 4.54 7.66
C TYR A 148 -23.08 3.50 6.61
N GLY A 149 -24.38 3.30 6.46
CA GLY A 149 -24.98 2.28 5.59
C GLY A 149 -25.39 2.80 4.21
N PRO A 150 -26.01 1.93 3.38
CA PRO A 150 -26.49 2.27 2.03
C PRO A 150 -27.47 3.45 1.95
N GLY A 151 -28.19 3.75 3.04
CA GLY A 151 -29.06 4.93 3.11
C GLY A 151 -28.32 6.26 2.89
N GLU A 152 -27.03 6.30 3.22
CA GLU A 152 -26.18 7.50 3.11
C GLU A 152 -25.51 7.64 1.74
N ILE A 153 -25.86 6.81 0.74
CA ILE A 153 -25.18 6.79 -0.56
C ILE A 153 -25.19 8.14 -1.28
N ARG A 154 -26.22 8.98 -1.05
CA ARG A 154 -26.30 10.34 -1.62
C ARG A 154 -25.31 11.32 -0.96
N ASP A 155 -25.09 11.17 0.34
CA ASP A 155 -24.09 11.95 1.08
C ASP A 155 -22.68 11.57 0.60
N LEU A 156 -22.41 10.26 0.46
CA LEU A 156 -21.15 9.75 -0.11
C LEU A 156 -20.94 10.26 -1.54
N ALA A 157 -21.97 10.22 -2.38
CA ALA A 157 -21.88 10.68 -3.77
C ALA A 157 -21.45 12.15 -3.90
N GLN A 158 -21.96 13.02 -3.04
CA GLN A 158 -21.59 14.44 -3.02
C GLN A 158 -20.17 14.65 -2.52
N PHE A 159 -19.76 13.92 -1.47
CA PHE A 159 -18.37 13.95 -1.01
C PHE A 159 -17.38 13.50 -2.10
N LEU A 160 -17.68 12.38 -2.78
CA LEU A 160 -16.84 11.86 -3.85
C LEU A 160 -16.80 12.78 -5.07
N ALA A 161 -17.90 13.46 -5.40
CA ALA A 161 -17.92 14.47 -6.46
C ALA A 161 -17.01 15.67 -6.18
N ALA A 162 -16.83 16.03 -4.91
CA ALA A 162 -15.96 17.12 -4.48
C ALA A 162 -14.48 16.69 -4.29
N TRP A 163 -14.20 15.39 -4.26
CA TRP A 163 -12.84 14.88 -4.09
C TRP A 163 -12.08 14.89 -5.43
N PRO A 164 -10.93 15.59 -5.53
CA PRO A 164 -10.19 15.71 -6.78
C PRO A 164 -9.34 14.45 -7.03
N VAL A 165 -9.97 13.37 -7.49
CA VAL A 165 -9.34 12.05 -7.65
C VAL A 165 -8.11 12.06 -8.58
N ASP A 166 -8.10 12.96 -9.58
CA ASP A 166 -6.98 13.13 -10.51
C ASP A 166 -5.74 13.74 -9.84
N GLN A 167 -5.92 14.45 -8.72
CA GLN A 167 -4.81 15.03 -7.93
C GLN A 167 -4.40 14.10 -6.79
N TRP A 168 -5.35 13.38 -6.21
CA TRP A 168 -5.07 12.40 -5.16
C TRP A 168 -6.07 11.25 -5.21
N PRO A 169 -5.64 10.04 -5.61
CA PRO A 169 -6.52 8.88 -5.65
C PRO A 169 -7.14 8.55 -4.29
N LEU A 170 -8.37 8.03 -4.31
CA LEU A 170 -9.12 7.70 -3.09
C LEU A 170 -9.70 6.28 -3.16
N ALA A 171 -9.43 5.50 -2.12
CA ALA A 171 -10.09 4.23 -1.86
C ALA A 171 -11.12 4.36 -0.71
N VAL A 172 -12.31 3.82 -0.87
CA VAL A 172 -13.37 3.83 0.15
C VAL A 172 -13.47 2.45 0.80
N GLU A 173 -13.48 2.42 2.12
CA GLU A 173 -13.64 1.21 2.91
C GLU A 173 -14.99 1.21 3.64
N PRO A 174 -16.00 0.50 3.11
CA PRO A 174 -17.27 0.33 3.81
C PRO A 174 -17.11 -0.58 5.03
N ARG A 175 -17.79 -0.26 6.13
CA ARG A 175 -17.81 -1.08 7.35
C ARG A 175 -19.21 -1.54 7.76
N HIS A 176 -20.27 -0.97 7.18
CA HIS A 176 -21.64 -1.42 7.42
C HIS A 176 -21.92 -2.73 6.66
N PRO A 177 -22.44 -3.79 7.31
CA PRO A 177 -22.67 -5.10 6.68
C PRO A 177 -23.55 -5.08 5.44
N GLU A 178 -24.56 -4.20 5.39
CA GLU A 178 -25.45 -4.09 4.22
C GLU A 178 -24.72 -3.70 2.93
N TRP A 179 -23.57 -3.02 2.98
CA TRP A 179 -22.79 -2.72 1.76
C TRP A 179 -22.30 -3.97 1.03
N PHE A 180 -22.29 -5.12 1.70
CA PHE A 180 -21.82 -6.40 1.16
C PHE A 180 -22.96 -7.23 0.57
N GLN A 181 -24.21 -6.77 0.70
CA GLN A 181 -25.34 -7.39 0.01
C GLN A 181 -25.28 -7.09 -1.50
N PRO A 182 -25.80 -7.96 -2.38
CA PRO A 182 -25.60 -7.84 -3.83
C PRO A 182 -25.95 -6.47 -4.42
N GLN A 183 -27.14 -5.94 -4.10
CA GLN A 183 -27.64 -4.68 -4.67
C GLN A 183 -26.94 -3.43 -4.09
N PRO A 184 -26.74 -3.30 -2.76
CA PRO A 184 -25.92 -2.21 -2.21
C PRO A 184 -24.47 -2.25 -2.69
N ARG A 185 -23.86 -3.43 -2.77
CA ARG A 185 -22.49 -3.61 -3.29
C ARG A 185 -22.36 -3.12 -4.72
N GLN A 186 -23.27 -3.52 -5.60
CA GLN A 186 -23.27 -3.07 -7.00
C GLN A 186 -23.50 -1.56 -7.11
N SER A 187 -24.34 -0.98 -6.25
CA SER A 187 -24.60 0.46 -6.22
C SER A 187 -23.37 1.24 -5.76
N LEU A 188 -22.69 0.78 -4.70
CA LEU A 188 -21.41 1.32 -4.26
C LEU A 188 -20.35 1.22 -5.37
N ASN A 189 -20.21 0.05 -6.01
CA ASN A 189 -19.23 -0.14 -7.07
C ASN A 189 -19.42 0.84 -8.23
N ARG A 190 -20.66 1.00 -8.70
CA ARG A 190 -21.00 1.98 -9.77
C ARG A 190 -20.70 3.41 -9.34
N LEU A 191 -20.99 3.75 -8.09
CA LEU A 191 -20.70 5.09 -7.55
C LEU A 191 -19.18 5.36 -7.53
N LEU A 192 -18.39 4.42 -7.02
CA LEU A 192 -16.94 4.54 -6.96
C LEU A 192 -16.35 4.63 -8.37
N GLN A 193 -16.81 3.80 -9.30
CA GLN A 193 -16.39 3.84 -10.70
C GLN A 193 -16.69 5.20 -11.35
N ARG A 194 -17.89 5.75 -11.12
CA ARG A 194 -18.31 7.06 -11.66
C ARG A 194 -17.37 8.19 -11.25
N TYR A 195 -16.86 8.15 -10.02
CA TYR A 195 -15.96 9.19 -9.48
C TYR A 195 -14.49 8.78 -9.47
N GLY A 196 -14.10 7.76 -10.25
CA GLY A 196 -12.70 7.32 -10.36
C GLY A 196 -12.11 6.73 -9.06
N CYS A 197 -12.92 6.49 -8.04
CA CYS A 197 -12.49 5.98 -6.74
C CYS A 197 -12.41 4.44 -6.74
N ARG A 198 -11.71 3.89 -5.74
CA ARG A 198 -11.58 2.43 -5.55
C ARG A 198 -12.26 1.97 -4.28
N ARG A 199 -12.48 0.67 -4.16
CA ARG A 199 -12.88 0.04 -2.90
C ARG A 199 -11.65 -0.52 -2.20
N VAL A 200 -11.54 -0.31 -0.90
CA VAL A 200 -10.56 -1.02 -0.07
C VAL A 200 -11.01 -2.47 0.09
N LEU A 201 -10.12 -3.39 -0.26
CA LEU A 201 -10.29 -4.83 -0.11
C LEU A 201 -9.75 -5.24 1.25
N LEU A 202 -10.64 -5.24 2.24
CA LEU A 202 -10.32 -5.70 3.58
C LEU A 202 -10.45 -7.22 3.66
N ASP A 203 -9.35 -7.91 3.93
CA ASP A 203 -9.34 -9.34 4.21
C ASP A 203 -9.09 -9.58 5.68
N THR A 204 -10.13 -10.01 6.40
CA THR A 204 -10.04 -10.41 7.81
C THR A 204 -10.18 -11.92 7.97
N ARG A 205 -10.26 -12.70 6.89
CA ARG A 205 -10.49 -14.15 6.97
C ARG A 205 -9.47 -14.87 7.85
N PRO A 206 -8.16 -14.56 7.82
CA PRO A 206 -7.19 -15.19 8.71
C PRO A 206 -7.52 -15.04 10.20
N LEU A 207 -8.18 -13.96 10.61
CA LEU A 207 -8.54 -13.71 12.01
C LEU A 207 -9.74 -14.51 12.51
N TYR A 208 -10.55 -15.04 11.60
CA TYR A 208 -11.80 -15.73 11.94
C TYR A 208 -11.82 -17.20 11.53
N ASP A 209 -10.71 -17.69 10.99
CA ASP A 209 -10.51 -19.07 10.56
C ASP A 209 -9.78 -19.88 11.65
N GLY A 210 -10.52 -20.14 12.75
CA GLY A 210 -9.99 -20.79 13.93
C GLY A 210 -10.94 -20.73 15.11
N THR A 211 -10.55 -21.39 16.21
CA THR A 211 -11.27 -21.35 17.50
C THR A 211 -10.67 -20.33 18.47
N ASP A 212 -9.46 -19.85 18.21
CA ASP A 212 -8.83 -18.75 18.93
C ASP A 212 -9.33 -17.39 18.42
N ASP A 213 -9.46 -16.42 19.34
CA ASP A 213 -9.77 -15.02 19.01
C ASP A 213 -8.53 -14.15 19.27
N PRO A 214 -7.69 -13.91 18.25
CA PRO A 214 -6.51 -13.04 18.38
C PRO A 214 -6.82 -11.61 18.76
N GLN A 215 -8.10 -11.23 18.73
CA GLN A 215 -8.60 -9.91 19.05
C GLN A 215 -9.36 -9.91 20.40
N ALA A 216 -9.26 -10.98 21.19
CA ALA A 216 -9.93 -11.13 22.48
C ALA A 216 -9.76 -9.89 23.37
N THR A 217 -8.54 -9.34 23.43
CA THR A 217 -8.16 -8.20 24.26
C THR A 217 -8.16 -6.86 23.51
N SER A 218 -8.63 -6.81 22.27
CA SER A 218 -8.58 -5.60 21.44
C SER A 218 -9.89 -4.82 21.49
N ASP A 219 -9.82 -3.56 21.94
CA ASP A 219 -10.92 -2.60 21.85
C ASP A 219 -11.23 -2.16 20.40
N ARG A 220 -10.39 -2.55 19.45
CA ARG A 220 -10.46 -2.13 18.03
C ARG A 220 -10.59 -3.34 17.12
N ARG A 221 -11.50 -4.26 17.48
CA ARG A 221 -11.82 -5.44 16.69
C ARG A 221 -12.08 -5.05 15.24
N LYS A 222 -11.38 -5.70 14.32
CA LYS A 222 -11.79 -5.68 12.92
C LYS A 222 -13.17 -6.34 12.83
N PRO A 223 -14.00 -5.98 11.85
CA PRO A 223 -15.28 -6.60 11.64
C PRO A 223 -15.10 -7.89 10.81
N LYS A 224 -15.99 -8.86 11.02
CA LYS A 224 -16.11 -10.03 10.15
C LYS A 224 -17.01 -9.68 8.97
N LEU A 225 -16.43 -9.20 7.87
CA LEU A 225 -17.14 -8.83 6.64
C LEU A 225 -16.69 -9.70 5.47
N PRO A 226 -17.57 -9.99 4.49
CA PRO A 226 -17.19 -10.72 3.28
C PRO A 226 -16.07 -10.01 2.50
N LEU A 227 -15.10 -10.78 2.01
CA LEU A 227 -14.14 -10.29 1.03
C LEU A 227 -14.76 -10.42 -0.38
N HIS A 228 -14.86 -9.30 -1.09
CA HIS A 228 -15.18 -9.29 -2.52
C HIS A 228 -13.99 -8.71 -3.29
N SER A 229 -13.23 -9.58 -3.95
CA SER A 229 -11.98 -9.22 -4.63
C SER A 229 -12.16 -8.55 -6.00
N ASP A 230 -13.37 -8.12 -6.36
CA ASP A 230 -13.56 -7.34 -7.59
C ASP A 230 -12.78 -6.02 -7.50
N VAL A 231 -11.90 -5.77 -8.46
CA VAL A 231 -11.21 -4.48 -8.64
C VAL A 231 -12.06 -3.59 -9.52
N ILE A 232 -12.18 -2.32 -9.12
CA ILE A 232 -12.94 -1.33 -9.85
C ILE A 232 -11.93 -0.36 -10.46
N GLY A 233 -11.51 -0.50 -11.71
CA GLY A 233 -10.54 0.40 -12.33
C GLY A 233 -9.10 -0.09 -12.28
N ASP A 234 -8.15 0.82 -12.20
CA ASP A 234 -6.73 0.60 -12.52
C ASP A 234 -5.81 0.26 -11.33
N TYR A 235 -6.31 0.37 -10.10
CA TYR A 235 -5.56 -0.06 -8.92
C TYR A 235 -6.42 -0.77 -7.87
N ALA A 236 -5.79 -1.72 -7.16
CA ALA A 236 -6.32 -2.40 -5.99
C ALA A 236 -5.67 -1.85 -4.72
N PHE A 237 -6.49 -1.67 -3.68
CA PHE A 237 -6.03 -1.28 -2.35
C PHE A 237 -6.40 -2.39 -1.37
N VAL A 238 -5.44 -3.21 -0.99
CA VAL A 238 -5.64 -4.42 -0.17
C VAL A 238 -5.16 -4.16 1.25
N ARG A 239 -6.01 -4.52 2.20
CA ARG A 239 -5.68 -4.56 3.64
C ARG A 239 -5.84 -5.97 4.12
N PHE A 240 -4.73 -6.69 4.17
CA PHE A 240 -4.65 -8.05 4.67
C PHE A 240 -4.44 -8.02 6.18
N ILE A 241 -5.49 -8.36 6.93
CA ILE A 241 -5.41 -8.45 8.38
C ILE A 241 -4.94 -9.86 8.75
N SER A 242 -3.65 -9.98 9.06
CA SER A 242 -3.01 -11.25 9.34
C SER A 242 -3.28 -11.75 10.75
N HIS A 243 -3.29 -13.07 10.88
CA HIS A 243 -3.29 -13.76 12.16
C HIS A 243 -1.87 -13.78 12.78
N PRO A 244 -1.72 -13.68 14.12
CA PRO A 244 -0.41 -13.75 14.78
C PRO A 244 0.32 -15.08 14.55
N ASN A 245 -0.40 -16.20 14.55
CA ASN A 245 0.12 -17.48 14.09
C ASN A 245 0.34 -17.45 12.56
N ARG A 246 1.59 -17.61 12.13
CA ARG A 246 2.01 -17.60 10.73
C ARG A 246 1.27 -18.62 9.86
N ASP A 247 1.05 -19.83 10.37
CA ASP A 247 0.50 -20.94 9.59
C ASP A 247 -0.93 -20.66 9.14
N ARG A 248 -1.69 -19.91 9.96
CA ARG A 248 -3.05 -19.45 9.65
C ARG A 248 -3.12 -18.49 8.45
N ASN A 249 -2.00 -17.87 8.08
CA ASN A 249 -1.96 -16.93 6.96
C ASN A 249 -1.64 -17.61 5.63
N LEU A 250 -1.03 -18.80 5.63
CA LEU A 250 -0.40 -19.40 4.44
C LEU A 250 -1.39 -19.61 3.29
N ASN A 251 -2.55 -20.19 3.57
CA ASN A 251 -3.58 -20.45 2.55
C ASN A 251 -4.07 -19.14 1.91
N TYR A 252 -4.34 -18.11 2.74
CA TYR A 252 -4.81 -16.82 2.26
C TYR A 252 -3.76 -16.04 1.48
N LEU A 253 -2.50 -16.09 1.90
CA LEU A 253 -1.39 -15.49 1.14
C LEU A 253 -1.17 -16.21 -0.19
N ALA A 254 -1.40 -17.52 -0.27
CA ALA A 254 -1.37 -18.26 -1.54
C ALA A 254 -2.52 -17.84 -2.48
N GLU A 255 -3.72 -17.62 -1.95
CA GLU A 255 -4.83 -17.03 -2.72
C GLU A 255 -4.50 -15.62 -3.24
N TRP A 256 -3.90 -14.78 -2.39
CA TRP A 256 -3.47 -13.44 -2.78
C TRP A 256 -2.37 -13.49 -3.83
N GLN A 257 -1.38 -14.37 -3.71
CA GLN A 257 -0.36 -14.58 -4.74
C GLN A 257 -0.98 -14.83 -6.11
N GLU A 258 -1.94 -15.75 -6.20
CA GLU A 258 -2.61 -16.08 -7.47
C GLU A 258 -3.44 -14.90 -7.98
N ARG A 259 -4.10 -14.16 -7.07
CA ARG A 259 -4.82 -12.94 -7.44
C ARG A 259 -3.91 -11.87 -8.00
N LEU A 260 -2.75 -11.64 -7.40
CA LEU A 260 -1.77 -10.65 -7.85
C LEU A 260 -1.22 -11.00 -9.23
N ARG A 261 -0.96 -12.29 -9.52
CA ARG A 261 -0.57 -12.76 -10.86
C ARG A 261 -1.57 -12.28 -11.91
N GLN A 262 -2.86 -12.57 -11.70
CA GLN A 262 -3.93 -12.18 -12.63
C GLN A 262 -4.06 -10.66 -12.79
N TRP A 263 -3.91 -9.91 -11.69
CA TRP A 263 -4.00 -8.45 -11.72
C TRP A 263 -2.83 -7.78 -12.42
N PHE A 264 -1.60 -8.28 -12.25
CA PHE A 264 -0.45 -7.75 -12.96
C PHE A 264 -0.50 -8.06 -14.46
N GLU A 265 -1.02 -9.22 -14.87
CA GLU A 265 -1.31 -9.51 -16.29
C GLU A 265 -2.33 -8.53 -16.89
N GLN A 266 -3.24 -7.99 -16.07
CA GLN A 266 -4.21 -6.97 -16.44
C GLN A 266 -3.68 -5.53 -16.29
N GLY A 267 -2.43 -5.34 -15.88
CA GLY A 267 -1.82 -4.04 -15.65
C GLY A 267 -2.36 -3.28 -14.44
N THR A 268 -2.98 -3.98 -13.48
CA THR A 268 -3.52 -3.40 -12.26
C THR A 268 -2.39 -3.06 -11.28
N THR A 269 -2.37 -1.81 -10.83
CA THR A 269 -1.49 -1.38 -9.74
C THR A 269 -2.01 -1.88 -8.40
N VAL A 270 -1.15 -2.30 -7.48
CA VAL A 270 -1.55 -2.86 -6.19
C VAL A 270 -0.83 -2.16 -5.04
N TYR A 271 -1.61 -1.72 -4.07
CA TYR A 271 -1.15 -1.31 -2.74
C TYR A 271 -1.59 -2.38 -1.74
N PHE A 272 -0.65 -3.08 -1.14
CA PHE A 272 -0.90 -4.20 -0.25
C PHE A 272 -0.37 -3.91 1.15
N PHE A 273 -1.26 -3.90 2.14
CA PHE A 273 -0.92 -3.58 3.52
C PHE A 273 -1.20 -4.75 4.44
N VAL A 274 -0.19 -5.17 5.18
CA VAL A 274 -0.31 -6.19 6.22
C VAL A 274 -0.55 -5.52 7.58
N HIS A 275 -1.53 -6.02 8.31
CA HIS A 275 -1.87 -5.54 9.65
C HIS A 275 -2.15 -6.74 10.55
N CYS A 276 -1.31 -6.98 11.55
CA CYS A 276 -1.59 -7.97 12.59
C CYS A 276 -2.16 -7.27 13.84
N PRO A 277 -3.21 -7.80 14.51
CA PRO A 277 -3.65 -7.28 15.81
C PRO A 277 -2.52 -7.23 16.84
N GLN A 278 -1.53 -8.12 16.71
CA GLN A 278 -0.26 -8.09 17.43
C GLN A 278 0.80 -7.53 16.47
N GLU A 279 0.94 -6.20 16.47
CA GLU A 279 1.67 -5.45 15.44
C GLU A 279 3.13 -5.90 15.25
N ILE A 280 3.74 -6.51 16.27
CA ILE A 280 5.07 -7.15 16.21
C ILE A 280 5.25 -8.11 15.02
N TYR A 281 4.17 -8.75 14.55
CA TYR A 281 4.23 -9.74 13.45
C TYR A 281 3.99 -9.16 12.05
N SER A 282 3.52 -7.91 11.91
CA SER A 282 3.17 -7.33 10.61
C SER A 282 4.36 -7.30 9.63
N PRO A 283 5.57 -6.80 10.01
CA PRO A 283 6.66 -6.68 9.06
C PRO A 283 7.19 -8.02 8.58
N ALA A 284 7.32 -9.00 9.50
CA ALA A 284 7.77 -10.35 9.14
C ALA A 284 6.80 -11.04 8.17
N THR A 285 5.49 -10.83 8.36
CA THR A 285 4.47 -11.34 7.44
C THR A 285 4.54 -10.67 6.07
N ALA A 286 4.73 -9.35 6.02
CA ALA A 286 4.91 -8.61 4.76
C ALA A 286 6.16 -9.10 4.00
N ILE A 287 7.32 -9.17 4.65
CA ILE A 287 8.56 -9.64 4.03
C ILE A 287 8.43 -11.09 3.56
N ALA A 288 7.81 -11.97 4.35
CA ALA A 288 7.57 -13.35 3.94
C ALA A 288 6.68 -13.43 2.69
N PHE A 289 5.68 -12.55 2.58
CA PHE A 289 4.83 -12.49 1.39
C PHE A 289 5.61 -11.98 0.17
N GLN A 290 6.43 -10.94 0.30
CA GLN A 290 7.33 -10.50 -0.77
C GLN A 290 8.19 -11.67 -1.29
N GLN A 291 8.87 -12.39 -0.38
CA GLN A 291 9.73 -13.52 -0.74
C GLN A 291 8.94 -14.65 -1.44
N GLN A 292 7.70 -14.88 -1.01
CA GLN A 292 6.80 -15.83 -1.65
C GLN A 292 6.48 -15.41 -3.09
N LEU A 293 6.17 -14.14 -3.34
CA LEU A 293 5.90 -13.59 -4.68
C LEU A 293 7.13 -13.72 -5.59
N GLU A 294 8.31 -13.32 -5.09
CA GLU A 294 9.58 -13.42 -5.81
C GLU A 294 9.90 -14.88 -6.17
N LYS A 295 9.76 -15.81 -5.22
CA LYS A 295 9.98 -17.25 -5.45
C LYS A 295 9.00 -17.83 -6.47
N ALA A 296 7.78 -17.31 -6.54
CA ALA A 296 6.77 -17.72 -7.51
C ALA A 296 6.95 -17.08 -8.90
N GLY A 297 8.01 -16.28 -9.10
CA GLY A 297 8.29 -15.58 -10.35
C GLY A 297 7.31 -14.47 -10.67
N ILE A 298 6.62 -13.93 -9.66
CA ILE A 298 5.71 -12.79 -9.84
C ILE A 298 6.56 -11.52 -9.93
N ALA A 299 6.30 -10.70 -10.95
CA ALA A 299 7.05 -9.48 -11.25
C ALA A 299 6.74 -8.35 -10.26
N VAL A 300 7.15 -8.50 -9.01
CA VAL A 300 7.14 -7.45 -8.00
C VAL A 300 8.49 -6.74 -7.93
N PRO A 301 8.54 -5.41 -7.72
CA PRO A 301 9.79 -4.73 -7.42
C PRO A 301 10.43 -5.30 -6.14
N PRO A 302 11.76 -5.50 -6.09
CA PRO A 302 12.41 -5.95 -4.88
C PRO A 302 12.26 -4.91 -3.77
N LEU A 303 12.18 -5.38 -2.52
CA LEU A 303 12.20 -4.47 -1.37
C LEU A 303 13.56 -3.76 -1.25
N PRO A 304 13.58 -2.54 -0.69
CA PRO A 304 14.84 -1.84 -0.45
C PRO A 304 15.77 -2.68 0.43
N THR A 305 17.06 -2.68 0.09
CA THR A 305 18.08 -3.31 0.91
C THR A 305 18.52 -2.30 1.98
N PRO A 306 18.38 -2.62 3.28
CA PRO A 306 18.84 -1.71 4.32
C PRO A 306 20.36 -1.54 4.23
N PRO A 307 20.89 -0.34 4.53
CA PRO A 307 22.34 -0.12 4.54
C PRO A 307 23.01 -1.09 5.52
N ALA A 308 24.23 -1.54 5.18
CA ALA A 308 25.01 -2.39 6.07
C ALA A 308 25.12 -1.72 7.46
N PRO A 309 25.03 -2.48 8.57
CA PRO A 309 25.20 -1.91 9.89
C PRO A 309 26.56 -1.21 9.96
N ALA A 310 26.57 0.04 10.44
CA ALA A 310 27.79 0.79 10.63
C ALA A 310 28.71 -0.04 11.53
N GLN A 311 29.90 -0.39 11.04
CA GLN A 311 30.92 -1.04 11.85
C GLN A 311 31.18 -0.11 13.04
N GLN A 312 30.82 -0.56 14.24
CA GLN A 312 31.27 0.11 15.45
C GLN A 312 32.80 0.06 15.42
N GLN A 313 33.44 1.19 15.16
CA GLN A 313 34.87 1.35 15.45
C GLN A 313 35.02 1.08 16.94
N LEU A 314 35.51 -0.11 17.28
CA LEU A 314 36.01 -0.42 18.59
C LEU A 314 37.15 0.56 18.85
N ILE A 315 36.85 1.64 19.56
CA ILE A 315 37.87 2.51 20.12
C ILE A 315 38.51 1.68 21.23
N LEU A 316 39.56 0.94 20.87
CA LEU A 316 40.51 0.35 21.80
C LEU A 316 41.25 1.53 22.45
N PHE A 317 40.78 1.96 23.62
CA PHE A 317 41.60 2.81 24.49
C PHE A 317 42.71 1.94 25.06
N SER A 318 43.92 2.17 24.54
CA SER A 318 45.21 1.68 25.04
C SER A 318 45.68 2.42 26.28
#